data_AF-A0A026X246-F1
#
_entry.id   AF-A0A026X246-F1
#
_cell.length_a   1.000
_cell.length_b   1.000
_cell.length_c   1.000
_cell.angle_alpha   90.00
_cell.angle_beta   90.00
_cell.angle_gamma   90.00
#
_symmetry.space_group_name_H-M   'P 1'
#
loop_
_entity.id
_entity.type
_entity.pdbx_description
1 polymer ?
#
loop_
_entity_poly.entity_id
_entity_poly.type
_entity_poly.pdbx_seq_one_letter_code
_entity_poly.pdbx_strand_id
1 'polypeptide(L)' 'FVGICIRNCAQCQIMLGGYFMGEKCANFCVKHKGKVIPDCEDEFSIRPFLQKAPENEY' A
#
# COMPACT_ATOMS: atom_id res chain seq x y z
N PHE A 1 -7.52 -11.84 -8.40
CA PHE A 1 -6.40 -10.87 -8.34
C PHE A 1 -6.65 -9.72 -7.36
N VAL A 2 -7.80 -9.01 -7.41
CA VAL A 2 -8.11 -7.90 -6.47
C VAL A 2 -7.88 -8.27 -4.99
N GLY A 3 -8.40 -9.41 -4.52
CA GLY A 3 -8.22 -9.83 -3.12
C GLY A 3 -6.76 -10.08 -2.71
N ILE A 4 -5.88 -10.50 -3.63
CA ILE A 4 -4.44 -10.65 -3.37
C ILE A 4 -3.78 -9.27 -3.28
N CYS A 5 -4.13 -8.36 -4.19
CA CYS A 5 -3.65 -6.98 -4.18
C CYS A 5 -4.02 -6.27 -2.86
N ILE A 6 -5.27 -6.38 -2.41
CA ILE A 6 -5.71 -5.78 -1.13
C ILE A 6 -4.98 -6.41 0.06
N ARG A 7 -4.76 -7.73 0.07
CA ARG A 7 -4.00 -8.39 1.14
C ARG A 7 -2.56 -7.89 1.22
N ASN A 8 -1.90 -7.67 0.09
CA ASN A 8 -0.56 -7.07 0.06
C ASN A 8 -0.58 -5.61 0.54
N CYS A 9 -1.57 -4.80 0.14
CA CYS A 9 -1.73 -3.45 0.69
C CYS A 9 -1.84 -3.46 2.22
N ALA A 10 -2.60 -4.39 2.79
CA ALA A 10 -2.74 -4.53 4.24
C ALA A 10 -1.41 -4.93 4.91
N GLN A 11 -0.64 -5.84 4.30
CA GLN A 11 0.69 -6.20 4.79
C GLN A 11 1.66 -5.00 4.75
N CYS A 12 1.67 -4.24 3.67
CA CYS A 12 2.55 -3.07 3.56
C CYS A 12 2.17 -1.98 4.59
N GLN A 13 0.88 -1.81 4.87
CA GLN A 13 0.44 -0.89 5.93
C GLN A 13 0.87 -1.34 7.34
N ILE A 14 0.86 -2.65 7.61
CA ILE A 14 1.36 -3.20 8.89
C ILE A 14 2.89 -3.00 8.98
N MET A 15 3.61 -3.23 7.88
CA MET A 15 5.08 -3.16 7.84
C MET A 15 5.62 -1.73 7.89
N LEU A 16 4.99 -0.80 7.17
CA LEU A 16 5.44 0.58 7.01
C LEU A 16 4.69 1.56 7.90
N GLY A 17 3.62 1.13 8.60
CA GLY A 17 2.88 1.96 9.53
C GLY A 17 2.33 3.24 8.91
N GLY A 18 2.52 4.37 9.60
CA GLY A 18 2.05 5.69 9.17
C GLY A 18 2.64 6.19 7.85
N TYR A 19 3.71 5.56 7.35
CA TYR A 19 4.34 5.93 6.07
C TYR A 19 3.60 5.42 4.84
N PHE A 20 2.64 4.49 5.01
CA PHE A 20 1.96 3.85 3.89
C PHE A 20 0.44 4.06 3.92
N MET A 21 -0.10 4.60 2.84
CA MET A 21 -1.54 4.83 2.64
C MET A 21 -2.25 3.55 2.17
N GLY A 22 -2.53 2.64 3.09
CA GLY A 22 -3.19 1.37 2.76
C GLY A 22 -4.56 1.51 2.10
N GLU A 23 -5.36 2.50 2.49
CA GLU A 23 -6.66 2.79 1.86
C GLU A 23 -6.49 3.21 0.39
N LYS A 24 -5.52 4.09 0.10
CA LYS A 24 -5.20 4.51 -1.28
C LYS A 24 -4.75 3.33 -2.13
N CYS A 25 -3.97 2.43 -1.55
CA CYS A 25 -3.53 1.19 -2.19
C CYS A 25 -4.72 0.25 -2.48
N ALA A 26 -5.61 0.02 -1.52
CA ALA A 26 -6.79 -0.83 -1.71
C ALA A 26 -7.74 -0.27 -2.79
N ASN A 27 -7.95 1.05 -2.82
CA ASN A 27 -8.74 1.72 -3.86
C ASN A 27 -8.10 1.55 -5.25
N PHE A 28 -6.76 1.64 -5.33
CA PHE A 28 -6.04 1.36 -6.57
C PHE A 28 -6.24 -0.10 -7.04
N CYS A 29 -6.21 -1.07 -6.12
CA CYS A 29 -6.46 -2.48 -6.43
C CYS A 29 -7.85 -2.70 -7.03
N VAL A 30 -8.89 -2.06 -6.49
CA VAL A 30 -10.25 -2.16 -7.01
C VAL A 30 -10.34 -1.50 -8.39
N LYS A 31 -9.83 -0.27 -8.53
CA LYS A 31 -9.86 0.50 -9.79
C LYS A 31 -9.18 -0.22 -10.94
N HIS A 32 -8.04 -0.88 -10.68
CA HIS A 32 -7.25 -1.58 -11.71
C HIS A 32 -7.48 -3.09 -11.72
N LYS A 33 -8.51 -3.58 -11.01
CA LYS A 33 -8.88 -5.00 -10.94
C LYS A 33 -7.74 -5.93 -10.50
N GLY A 34 -6.81 -5.41 -9.68
CA GLY A 34 -5.65 -6.13 -9.16
C GLY A 34 -4.63 -6.53 -10.23
N LYS A 35 -4.54 -5.81 -11.36
CA LYS A 35 -3.54 -6.05 -12.41
C LYS A 35 -2.09 -5.82 -11.97
N VAL A 36 -1.89 -4.94 -10.98
CA VAL A 36 -0.60 -4.67 -10.36
C VAL A 36 -0.76 -5.01 -8.89
N ILE A 37 0.06 -5.93 -8.40
CA ILE A 37 0.11 -6.32 -6.99
C ILE A 37 1.29 -5.55 -6.38
N PRO A 38 1.06 -4.72 -5.35
CA PRO A 38 2.13 -4.04 -4.64
C PRO A 38 2.95 -5.06 -3.85
N ASP A 39 4.26 -4.86 -3.82
CA ASP A 39 5.22 -5.63 -3.05
C ASP A 39 5.90 -4.68 -2.05
N CYS A 40 5.79 -4.98 -0.76
CA CYS A 40 6.25 -4.11 0.30
C CYS A 40 7.77 -3.91 0.32
N GLU A 41 8.52 -4.80 -0.35
CA GLU A 41 9.98 -4.73 -0.47
C GLU A 41 10.44 -4.06 -1.78
N ASP A 42 9.54 -3.88 -2.75
CA ASP A 42 9.81 -3.14 -4.00
C ASP A 42 9.28 -1.71 -3.90
N GLU A 43 10.18 -0.78 -3.60
CA GLU A 43 9.90 0.66 -3.52
C GLU A 43 9.12 1.17 -4.75
N PHE A 44 9.46 0.72 -5.96
CA PHE A 44 8.80 1.22 -7.18
C PHE A 44 7.32 0.82 -7.25
N SER A 45 6.97 -0.34 -6.68
CA SER A 45 5.60 -0.84 -6.63
C SER A 45 4.74 -0.10 -5.59
N ILE A 46 5.35 0.41 -4.51
CA ILE A 46 4.66 1.07 -3.39
C ILE A 46 4.79 2.59 -3.35
N ARG A 47 5.73 3.18 -4.11
CA ARG A 47 5.98 4.63 -4.16
C ARG A 47 4.71 5.49 -4.29
N PRO A 48 3.69 5.12 -5.09
CA PRO A 48 2.46 5.90 -5.21
C PRO A 48 1.64 5.99 -3.91
N PHE A 49 1.88 5.09 -2.97
CA PHE A 49 1.14 4.93 -1.71
C PHE A 49 1.95 5.38 -0.49
N LEU A 50 3.21 5.77 -0.66
CA LEU A 50 4.01 6.33 0.42
C LEU A 50 3.61 7.77 0.73
N GLN A 51 3.67 8.13 2.00
CA GLN A 51 3.48 9.49 2.52
C GLN A 51 4.57 9.82 3.54
N LYS A 52 4.70 11.12 3.88
CA LYS A 52 5.53 11.51 5.03
C LYS A 52 4.95 10.89 6.29
N ALA A 53 5.84 10.53 7.23
CA ALA A 53 5.42 10.11 8.56
C ALA A 53 4.42 11.11 9.13
N PRO A 54 3.34 10.68 9.79
CA PRO A 54 2.53 11.58 10.60
C PRO A 54 3.45 12.25 11.64
N GLU A 55 3.34 13.56 11.83
CA GLU A 55 4.22 14.38 12.69
C GLU A 55 4.23 13.97 14.18
N ASN A 56 3.47 12.94 14.58
CA ASN A 56 3.25 12.51 15.96
C ASN A 56 3.63 11.04 16.24
N GLU A 57 4.50 10.42 15.44
CA GLU A 57 5.17 9.18 15.85
C GLU A 57 6.43 9.53 16.68
N TYR A 58 6.26 9.76 17.98
CA TYR A 58 7.33 9.90 18.98
C TYR A 58 7.05 9.01 20.19
#